data_AF-A0A1G2LBT3-F1
#
_entry.id   AF-A0A1G2LBT3-F1
#
_cell.length_a   1.000
_cell.length_b   1.000
_cell.length_c   1.000
_cell.angle_alpha   90.00
_cell.angle_beta   90.00
_cell.angle_gamma   90.00
#
_symmetry.space_group_name_H-M   'P 1'
#
loop_
_entity.id
_entity.type
_entity.pdbx_description
1 polymer ?
#
loop_
_entity_poly.entity_id
_entity_poly.type
_entity_poly.pdbx_seq_one_letter_code
_entity_poly.pdbx_strand_id
1 'polypeptide(L)'
;MKDGTLKQASKILSLFEDTPSDQVQAILASGLLADLRDGNVAAVSRDEFRRLLELLPLNPPLLEPIGTVGIAATGAFVARERFAIDASRKAKVKISYLGDNFEAWFLDKVEASAQGVMLRYARLIRSAPDEEIRREIGAEHEETTLAAIYALMERQPNGESGVLLTDGRANIFYVRGATGTLRAVYARWDGDGWLMSACSVSDPNRWNDGNRVFSRNSCVSPAPLLWSGSFVLESLYPAAEHPANFGQLFGKCDILAVIYCPQFPGDL
;
A
#
# COMPACT_ATOMS: atom_id res chain seq x y z
N MET A 1 35.02 23.10 -13.09
CA MET A 1 33.65 22.87 -13.61
C MET A 1 33.79 22.42 -15.05
N LYS A 2 32.96 21.48 -15.52
CA LYS A 2 32.87 21.19 -16.96
C LYS A 2 31.91 22.21 -17.54
N ASP A 3 32.37 23.00 -18.50
CA ASP A 3 31.53 24.02 -19.13
C ASP A 3 30.46 23.37 -20.01
N GLY A 4 29.31 24.03 -20.10
CA GLY A 4 28.27 23.65 -21.05
C GLY A 4 28.76 23.79 -22.48
N THR A 5 28.51 22.78 -23.31
CA THR A 5 28.91 22.76 -24.73
C THR A 5 27.81 23.35 -25.61
N LEU A 6 28.18 23.90 -26.77
CA LEU A 6 27.21 24.32 -27.80
C LEU A 6 26.28 23.18 -28.22
N LYS A 7 26.76 21.94 -28.18
CA LYS A 7 25.95 20.74 -28.45
C LYS A 7 24.85 20.54 -27.39
N GLN A 8 25.13 20.84 -26.12
CA GLN A 8 24.12 20.78 -25.05
C GLN A 8 23.11 21.93 -25.18
N ALA A 9 23.56 23.14 -25.53
CA ALA A 9 22.67 24.27 -25.78
C ALA A 9 21.71 23.99 -26.95
N SER A 10 22.24 23.46 -28.06
CA SER A 10 21.43 23.04 -29.21
C SER A 10 20.39 21.98 -28.83
N LYS A 11 20.74 21.04 -27.95
CA LYS A 11 19.80 20.01 -27.45
C LYS A 11 18.66 20.59 -26.60
N ILE A 12 18.88 21.69 -25.88
CA ILE A 12 17.81 22.37 -25.14
C ILE A 12 16.87 23.07 -26.11
N LEU A 13 17.42 23.77 -27.11
CA LEU A 13 16.62 24.46 -28.13
C LEU A 13 15.76 23.49 -28.95
N SER A 14 16.27 22.30 -29.27
CA SER A 14 15.50 21.29 -30.01
C SER A 14 14.27 20.77 -29.23
N LEU A 15 14.17 20.99 -27.91
CA LEU A 15 12.97 20.62 -27.15
C LEU A 15 11.75 21.50 -27.49
N PHE A 16 11.99 22.66 -28.11
CA PHE A 16 10.97 23.67 -28.43
C PHE A 16 10.76 23.85 -29.93
N GLU A 17 11.35 23.00 -30.78
CA GLU A 17 11.32 23.15 -32.25
C GLU A 17 9.89 23.24 -32.80
N ASP A 18 8.98 22.43 -32.27
CA ASP A 18 7.56 22.41 -32.65
C ASP A 18 6.66 23.22 -31.70
N THR A 19 7.23 24.02 -30.79
CA THR A 19 6.46 24.79 -29.81
C THR A 19 6.12 26.19 -30.33
N PRO A 20 4.86 26.65 -30.25
CA PRO A 20 4.48 28.01 -30.63
C PRO A 20 5.31 29.09 -29.93
N SER A 21 5.68 30.15 -30.66
CA SER A 21 6.62 31.17 -30.19
C SER A 21 6.13 31.93 -28.96
N ASP A 22 4.82 32.15 -28.85
CA ASP A 22 4.17 32.78 -27.68
C ASP A 22 4.30 31.90 -26.42
N GLN A 23 4.15 30.58 -26.57
CA GLN A 23 4.37 29.63 -25.48
C GLN A 23 5.83 29.58 -25.05
N VAL A 24 6.79 29.61 -25.99
CA VAL A 24 8.22 29.70 -25.68
C VAL A 24 8.53 30.99 -24.92
N GLN A 25 7.98 32.13 -25.35
CA GLN A 25 8.15 33.41 -24.67
C GLN A 25 7.56 33.39 -23.25
N ALA A 26 6.39 32.79 -23.06
CA ALA A 26 5.79 32.63 -21.74
C ALA A 26 6.67 31.78 -20.80
N ILE A 27 7.25 30.68 -21.30
CA ILE A 27 8.17 29.83 -20.53
C ILE A 27 9.43 30.62 -20.15
N LEU A 28 10.01 31.38 -21.07
CA LEU A 28 11.19 32.21 -20.80
C LEU A 28 10.89 33.33 -19.79
N ALA A 29 9.72 33.96 -19.88
CA ALA A 29 9.31 35.04 -18.98
C ALA A 29 8.88 34.57 -17.60
N SER A 30 8.45 33.30 -17.46
CA SER A 30 7.91 32.77 -16.20
C SER A 30 8.96 32.56 -15.10
N GLY A 31 10.26 32.52 -15.43
CA GLY A 31 11.32 32.19 -14.49
C GLY A 31 11.52 30.69 -14.25
N LEU A 32 10.62 29.82 -14.75
CA LEU A 32 10.68 28.36 -14.54
C LEU A 32 11.99 27.72 -14.97
N LEU A 33 12.59 28.19 -16.08
CA LEU A 33 13.89 27.67 -16.54
C LEU A 33 15.05 28.08 -15.63
N ALA A 34 14.97 29.23 -14.95
CA ALA A 34 15.96 29.65 -13.96
C ALA A 34 15.83 28.79 -12.70
N ASP A 35 14.60 28.55 -12.24
CA ASP A 35 14.34 27.67 -11.10
C ASP A 35 14.81 26.23 -11.37
N LEU A 36 14.60 25.70 -12.58
CA LEU A 36 15.11 24.38 -12.98
C LEU A 36 16.64 24.32 -13.08
N ARG A 37 17.30 25.43 -13.43
CA ARG A 37 18.77 25.53 -13.47
C ARG A 37 19.37 25.51 -12.06
N ASP A 38 18.77 26.26 -11.15
CA ASP A 38 19.29 26.46 -9.79
C ASP A 38 18.80 25.38 -8.80
N GLY A 39 17.70 24.70 -9.14
CA GLY A 39 17.12 23.63 -8.37
C GLY A 39 17.93 22.34 -8.37
N ASN A 40 17.80 21.56 -7.30
CA ASN A 40 18.34 20.20 -7.24
C ASN A 40 17.46 19.26 -8.07
N VAL A 41 17.70 19.19 -9.38
CA VAL A 41 16.94 18.35 -10.31
C VAL A 41 16.94 16.88 -9.90
N ALA A 42 17.98 16.40 -9.19
CA ALA A 42 18.03 15.02 -8.69
C ALA A 42 17.01 14.73 -7.57
N ALA A 43 16.53 15.76 -6.88
CA ALA A 43 15.49 15.65 -5.86
C ALA A 43 14.08 15.86 -6.42
N VAL A 44 13.93 16.27 -7.67
CA VAL A 44 12.61 16.51 -8.28
C VAL A 44 11.95 15.17 -8.62
N SER A 45 10.83 14.87 -7.98
CA SER A 45 9.96 13.79 -8.39
C SER A 45 9.34 14.11 -9.75
N ARG A 46 9.73 13.36 -10.78
CA ARG A 46 9.26 13.60 -12.15
C ARG A 46 7.75 13.40 -12.30
N ASP A 47 7.16 12.47 -11.55
CA ASP A 47 5.72 12.25 -11.56
C ASP A 47 4.96 13.38 -10.83
N GLU A 48 5.51 13.92 -9.75
CA GLU A 48 4.94 15.10 -9.07
C GLU A 48 4.99 16.34 -9.96
N PHE A 49 6.12 16.56 -10.64
CA PHE A 49 6.25 17.65 -11.60
C PHE A 49 5.24 17.52 -12.74
N ARG A 50 5.03 16.31 -13.27
CA ARG A 50 4.02 16.06 -14.31
C ARG A 50 2.61 16.30 -13.79
N ARG A 51 2.31 15.89 -12.55
CA ARG A 51 1.02 16.16 -11.90
C ARG A 51 0.74 17.66 -11.79
N LEU A 52 1.73 18.46 -11.39
CA LEU A 52 1.60 19.93 -11.31
C LEU A 52 1.31 20.57 -12.67
N LEU A 53 1.82 19.98 -13.75
CA LEU A 53 1.59 20.42 -15.12
C LEU A 53 0.35 19.78 -15.77
N GLU A 54 -0.47 19.05 -15.01
CA GLU A 54 -1.65 18.33 -15.50
C GLU A 54 -1.32 17.31 -16.61
N LEU A 55 -0.09 16.78 -16.62
CA LEU A 55 0.36 15.74 -17.53
C LEU A 55 0.14 14.34 -16.93
N LEU A 56 -0.13 13.36 -17.80
CA LEU A 56 -0.21 11.96 -17.40
C LEU A 56 1.09 11.51 -16.71
N PRO A 57 1.04 10.72 -15.62
CA PRO A 57 2.24 10.17 -14.99
C PRO A 57 3.05 9.33 -15.99
N LEU A 58 4.37 9.25 -15.82
CA LEU A 58 5.19 8.42 -16.72
C LEU A 58 4.91 6.94 -16.50
N ASN A 59 4.72 6.58 -15.25
CA ASN A 59 4.33 5.25 -14.82
C ASN A 59 2.95 5.37 -14.19
N PRO A 60 1.86 5.16 -14.95
CA PRO A 60 0.53 5.17 -14.36
C PRO A 60 0.45 4.12 -13.27
N PRO A 61 -0.26 4.41 -12.16
CA PRO A 61 -0.35 3.50 -11.03
C PRO A 61 -0.91 2.16 -11.51
N LEU A 62 -0.34 1.08 -10.99
CA LEU A 62 -0.81 -0.26 -11.30
C LEU A 62 -2.03 -0.63 -10.45
N LEU A 63 -2.07 -0.09 -9.23
CA LEU A 63 -3.06 -0.38 -8.21
C LEU A 63 -3.86 0.88 -7.87
N GLU A 64 -5.19 0.79 -7.95
CA GLU A 64 -6.10 1.81 -7.45
C GLU A 64 -6.49 1.46 -6.00
N PRO A 65 -6.13 2.26 -4.99
CA PRO A 65 -6.52 2.00 -3.61
C PRO A 65 -8.05 2.03 -3.46
N ILE A 66 -8.64 0.97 -2.89
CA ILE A 66 -10.09 0.93 -2.62
C ILE A 66 -10.37 1.18 -1.14
N GLY A 67 -9.62 0.53 -0.25
CA GLY A 67 -9.85 0.68 1.19
C GLY A 67 -8.93 -0.17 2.06
N THR A 68 -9.27 -0.20 3.35
CA THR A 68 -8.59 -0.98 4.37
C THR A 68 -9.57 -1.85 5.15
N VAL A 69 -9.07 -2.92 5.76
CA VAL A 69 -9.85 -3.85 6.56
C VAL A 69 -9.02 -4.36 7.75
N GLY A 70 -9.58 -4.26 8.95
CA GLY A 70 -8.99 -4.83 10.15
C GLY A 70 -9.31 -6.31 10.27
N ILE A 71 -8.29 -7.12 10.54
CA ILE A 71 -8.39 -8.53 10.91
C ILE A 71 -8.07 -8.65 12.39
N ALA A 72 -8.97 -9.29 13.14
CA ALA A 72 -8.80 -9.47 14.58
C ALA A 72 -7.61 -10.41 14.87
N ALA A 73 -7.06 -10.31 16.08
CA ALA A 73 -6.05 -11.27 16.53
C ALA A 73 -6.62 -12.68 16.53
N THR A 74 -5.81 -13.65 16.12
CA THR A 74 -6.19 -15.06 16.06
C THR A 74 -5.18 -15.91 16.84
N GLY A 75 -5.66 -17.02 17.39
CA GLY A 75 -4.78 -18.07 17.91
C GLY A 75 -3.97 -18.72 16.79
N ALA A 76 -3.25 -19.79 17.13
CA ALA A 76 -2.55 -20.60 16.16
C ALA A 76 -3.51 -21.05 15.04
N PHE A 77 -3.03 -20.98 13.80
CA PHE A 77 -3.80 -21.31 12.61
C PHE A 77 -3.16 -22.50 11.90
N VAL A 78 -3.89 -23.60 11.81
CA VAL A 78 -3.47 -24.81 11.11
C VAL A 78 -4.20 -24.85 9.78
N ALA A 79 -3.49 -24.74 8.66
CA ALA A 79 -4.10 -24.58 7.34
C ALA A 79 -5.01 -25.76 6.97
N ARG A 80 -4.55 -27.00 7.19
CA ARG A 80 -5.32 -28.24 6.94
C ARG A 80 -6.66 -28.32 7.70
N GLU A 81 -6.77 -27.68 8.85
CA GLU A 81 -8.02 -27.69 9.63
C GLU A 81 -9.05 -26.69 9.11
N ARG A 82 -8.61 -25.67 8.37
CA ARG A 82 -9.45 -24.55 7.92
C ARG A 82 -9.75 -24.63 6.44
N PHE A 83 -8.79 -25.05 5.63
CA PHE A 83 -8.94 -25.26 4.21
C PHE A 83 -9.25 -26.73 3.92
N ALA A 84 -10.52 -27.07 4.05
CA ALA A 84 -11.07 -28.37 3.66
C ALA A 84 -12.22 -28.13 2.67
N ILE A 85 -12.31 -28.99 1.65
CA ILE A 85 -13.39 -28.93 0.67
C ILE A 85 -14.72 -29.29 1.37
N ASP A 86 -15.58 -28.30 1.52
CA ASP A 86 -16.95 -28.43 2.01
C ASP A 86 -17.79 -27.30 1.41
N ALA A 87 -18.59 -27.62 0.40
CA ALA A 87 -19.53 -26.69 -0.23
C ALA A 87 -20.96 -26.87 0.31
N SER A 88 -21.15 -27.64 1.39
CA SER A 88 -22.47 -27.90 1.95
C SER A 88 -23.10 -26.64 2.54
N ARG A 89 -24.42 -26.67 2.74
CA ARG A 89 -25.15 -25.56 3.41
C ARG A 89 -24.76 -25.37 4.88
N LYS A 90 -24.05 -26.33 5.48
CA LYS A 90 -23.60 -26.28 6.89
C LYS A 90 -22.14 -25.88 7.02
N ALA A 91 -21.42 -25.75 5.91
CA ALA A 91 -20.02 -25.35 5.90
C ALA A 91 -19.86 -23.98 6.58
N LYS A 92 -18.83 -23.84 7.42
CA LYS A 92 -18.52 -22.54 8.03
C LYS A 92 -18.12 -21.51 6.98
N VAL A 93 -17.36 -21.96 5.98
CA VAL A 93 -16.97 -21.24 4.78
C VAL A 93 -17.10 -22.26 3.66
N LYS A 94 -17.84 -21.94 2.59
CA LYS A 94 -17.96 -22.85 1.46
C LYS A 94 -16.67 -22.86 0.66
N ILE A 95 -15.98 -23.99 0.63
CA ILE A 95 -14.79 -24.20 -0.20
C ILE A 95 -15.13 -25.30 -1.19
N SER A 96 -15.21 -24.93 -2.48
CA SER A 96 -15.57 -25.86 -3.55
C SER A 96 -14.36 -26.53 -4.18
N TYR A 97 -13.18 -25.90 -4.10
CA TYR A 97 -11.97 -26.42 -4.72
C TYR A 97 -10.70 -25.92 -4.03
N LEU A 98 -9.71 -26.81 -3.91
CA LEU A 98 -8.33 -26.50 -3.57
C LEU A 98 -7.43 -26.93 -4.74
N GLY A 99 -6.60 -26.02 -5.25
CA GLY A 99 -5.66 -26.34 -6.30
C GLY A 99 -4.45 -27.11 -5.80
N ASP A 100 -3.90 -28.01 -6.62
CA ASP A 100 -2.77 -28.88 -6.28
C ASP A 100 -1.58 -28.13 -5.67
N ASN A 101 -1.24 -26.96 -6.22
CA ASN A 101 -0.18 -26.10 -5.69
C ASN A 101 -0.51 -25.54 -4.30
N PHE A 102 -1.77 -25.17 -4.07
CA PHE A 102 -2.20 -24.70 -2.76
C PHE A 102 -2.11 -25.84 -1.75
N GLU A 103 -2.60 -27.03 -2.12
CA GLU A 103 -2.52 -28.21 -1.26
C GLU A 103 -1.07 -28.52 -0.88
N ALA A 104 -0.19 -28.61 -1.88
CA ALA A 104 1.20 -28.98 -1.72
C ALA A 104 2.03 -27.96 -0.92
N TRP A 105 1.73 -26.66 -1.03
CA TRP A 105 2.57 -25.62 -0.43
C TRP A 105 2.07 -25.10 0.91
N PHE A 106 0.78 -25.29 1.22
CA PHE A 106 0.13 -24.60 2.33
C PHE A 106 -0.60 -25.48 3.33
N LEU A 107 -1.07 -26.70 3.01
CA LEU A 107 -1.89 -27.45 3.99
C LEU A 107 -1.12 -27.84 5.26
N ASP A 108 0.18 -28.10 5.15
CA ASP A 108 1.03 -28.41 6.31
C ASP A 108 1.55 -27.15 7.03
N LYS A 109 1.15 -25.95 6.59
CA LYS A 109 1.55 -24.70 7.22
C LYS A 109 0.80 -24.50 8.53
N VAL A 110 1.55 -24.22 9.58
CA VAL A 110 1.05 -23.71 10.86
C VAL A 110 1.54 -22.28 11.03
N GLU A 111 0.62 -21.36 11.25
CA GLU A 111 0.92 -19.97 11.61
C GLU A 111 0.75 -19.83 13.13
N ALA A 112 1.77 -19.24 13.79
CA ALA A 112 1.67 -18.92 15.20
C ALA A 112 0.57 -17.88 15.45
N SER A 113 0.12 -17.77 16.70
CA SER A 113 -0.85 -16.76 17.11
C SER A 113 -0.42 -15.38 16.62
N ALA A 114 -1.31 -14.72 15.89
CA ALA A 114 -1.04 -13.45 15.25
C ALA A 114 -1.79 -12.34 15.97
N GLN A 115 -1.13 -11.20 16.13
CA GLN A 115 -1.80 -9.97 16.50
C GLN A 115 -2.74 -9.52 15.37
N GLY A 116 -3.74 -8.70 15.71
CA GLY A 116 -4.62 -8.13 14.71
C GLY A 116 -3.82 -7.34 13.67
N VAL A 117 -4.19 -7.49 12.39
CA VAL A 117 -3.50 -6.86 11.27
C VAL A 117 -4.47 -5.99 10.47
N MET A 118 -4.01 -4.84 10.02
CA MET A 118 -4.72 -4.03 9.04
C MET A 118 -4.24 -4.41 7.65
N LEU A 119 -5.17 -4.80 6.78
CA LEU A 119 -4.88 -4.99 5.35
C LEU A 119 -5.38 -3.78 4.57
N ARG A 120 -4.67 -3.43 3.50
CA ARG A 120 -5.18 -2.57 2.43
C ARG A 120 -5.51 -3.43 1.23
N TYR A 121 -6.50 -3.00 0.45
CA TYR A 121 -6.86 -3.66 -0.79
C TYR A 121 -7.08 -2.66 -1.91
N ALA A 122 -6.64 -3.06 -3.10
CA ALA A 122 -6.62 -2.23 -4.29
C ALA A 122 -7.17 -2.99 -5.49
N ARG A 123 -7.69 -2.26 -6.48
CA ARG A 123 -8.06 -2.80 -7.79
C ARG A 123 -6.84 -2.77 -8.70
N LEU A 124 -6.57 -3.87 -9.38
CA LEU A 124 -5.58 -3.92 -10.44
C LEU A 124 -6.13 -3.20 -11.68
N ILE A 125 -5.53 -2.07 -12.06
CA ILE A 125 -6.06 -1.20 -13.14
C ILE A 125 -5.80 -1.80 -14.53
N ARG A 126 -4.70 -2.55 -14.68
CA ARG A 126 -4.31 -3.21 -15.93
C ARG A 126 -3.69 -4.56 -15.64
N SER A 127 -3.80 -5.50 -16.57
CA SER A 127 -3.18 -6.82 -16.39
C SER A 127 -1.67 -6.71 -16.18
N ALA A 128 -1.14 -7.48 -15.23
CA ALA A 128 0.26 -7.43 -14.83
C ALA A 128 0.74 -8.75 -14.19
N PRO A 129 2.04 -9.11 -14.35
CA PRO A 129 2.65 -10.21 -13.63
C PRO A 129 2.87 -9.86 -12.15
N ASP A 130 3.10 -10.87 -11.31
CA ASP A 130 3.35 -10.69 -9.88
C ASP A 130 4.52 -9.75 -9.57
N GLU A 131 5.57 -9.76 -10.39
CA GLU A 131 6.74 -8.89 -10.18
C GLU A 131 6.38 -7.40 -10.21
N GLU A 132 5.54 -6.98 -11.16
CA GLU A 132 5.08 -5.58 -11.26
C GLU A 132 4.18 -5.22 -10.07
N ILE A 133 3.25 -6.10 -9.71
CA ILE A 133 2.31 -5.89 -8.60
C ILE A 133 3.06 -5.75 -7.27
N ARG A 134 3.98 -6.68 -6.99
CA ARG A 134 4.77 -6.67 -5.75
C ARG A 134 5.67 -5.44 -5.65
N ARG A 135 6.23 -4.99 -6.77
CA ARG A 135 7.03 -3.77 -6.84
C ARG A 135 6.21 -2.53 -6.48
N GLU A 136 4.97 -2.45 -6.94
CA GLU A 136 4.03 -1.37 -6.59
C GLU A 136 3.65 -1.42 -5.10
N ILE A 137 3.47 -2.63 -4.54
CA ILE A 137 3.09 -2.81 -3.13
C ILE A 137 4.23 -2.41 -2.17
N GLY A 138 5.48 -2.77 -2.51
CA GLY A 138 6.62 -2.68 -1.61
C GLY A 138 6.83 -3.93 -0.76
N ALA A 139 8.09 -4.35 -0.61
CA ALA A 139 8.46 -5.61 0.05
C ALA A 139 8.07 -5.65 1.54
N GLU A 140 8.02 -4.50 2.20
CA GLU A 140 7.61 -4.33 3.58
C GLU A 140 6.09 -4.50 3.82
N HIS A 141 5.30 -4.51 2.74
CA HIS A 141 3.85 -4.58 2.78
C HIS A 141 3.28 -5.84 2.10
N GLU A 142 4.05 -6.55 1.27
CA GLU A 142 3.52 -7.61 0.40
C GLU A 142 2.97 -8.82 1.15
N GLU A 143 3.63 -9.26 2.23
CA GLU A 143 3.33 -10.54 2.86
C GLU A 143 2.09 -10.47 3.75
N THR A 144 1.11 -11.33 3.51
CA THR A 144 -0.10 -11.52 4.33
C THR A 144 -0.06 -12.90 5.02
N THR A 145 -1.18 -13.39 5.55
CA THR A 145 -1.26 -14.69 6.24
C THR A 145 -2.48 -15.48 5.78
N LEU A 146 -2.39 -16.81 5.84
CA LEU A 146 -3.55 -17.68 5.58
C LEU A 146 -4.68 -17.43 6.57
N ALA A 147 -4.35 -17.13 7.84
CA ALA A 147 -5.31 -16.74 8.84
C ALA A 147 -6.11 -15.49 8.42
N ALA A 148 -5.45 -14.48 7.84
CA ALA A 148 -6.11 -13.27 7.38
C ALA A 148 -7.02 -13.54 6.17
N ILE A 149 -6.56 -14.37 5.22
CA ILE A 149 -7.37 -14.80 4.08
C ILE A 149 -8.64 -15.52 4.56
N TYR A 150 -8.48 -16.50 5.45
CA TYR A 150 -9.61 -17.27 5.98
C TYR A 150 -10.58 -16.38 6.78
N ALA A 151 -10.08 -15.44 7.57
CA ALA A 151 -10.91 -14.49 8.31
C ALA A 151 -11.73 -13.56 7.39
N LEU A 152 -11.23 -13.23 6.21
CA LEU A 152 -12.01 -12.53 5.19
C LEU A 152 -13.09 -13.44 4.58
N MET A 153 -12.74 -14.71 4.30
CA MET A 153 -13.70 -15.69 3.79
C MET A 153 -14.80 -16.01 4.81
N GLU A 154 -14.51 -16.02 6.11
CA GLU A 154 -15.50 -16.18 7.19
C GLU A 154 -16.52 -15.04 7.25
N ARG A 155 -16.19 -13.86 6.73
CA ARG A 155 -17.13 -12.73 6.60
C ARG A 155 -18.00 -12.84 5.35
N GLN A 156 -17.58 -13.64 4.39
CA GLN A 156 -18.28 -13.90 3.14
C GLN A 156 -18.38 -15.42 2.87
N PRO A 157 -18.91 -16.22 3.81
CA PRO A 157 -18.86 -17.68 3.74
C PRO A 157 -19.68 -18.29 2.60
N ASN A 158 -20.64 -17.54 2.04
CA ASN A 158 -21.53 -17.94 0.96
C ASN A 158 -21.38 -17.04 -0.28
N GLY A 159 -20.26 -16.32 -0.41
CA GLY A 159 -20.04 -15.43 -1.55
C GLY A 159 -20.94 -14.20 -1.53
N GLU A 160 -21.42 -13.79 -0.36
CA GLU A 160 -22.13 -12.51 -0.22
C GLU A 160 -21.20 -11.32 -0.49
N SER A 161 -21.80 -10.16 -0.76
CA SER A 161 -21.06 -8.92 -1.02
C SER A 161 -20.19 -8.54 0.18
N GLY A 162 -18.96 -8.11 -0.10
CA GLY A 162 -18.04 -7.64 0.92
C GLY A 162 -16.69 -7.19 0.37
N VAL A 163 -15.64 -7.39 1.18
CA VAL A 163 -14.27 -6.97 0.87
C VAL A 163 -13.61 -7.88 -0.17
N LEU A 164 -13.94 -9.17 -0.19
CA LEU A 164 -13.54 -10.08 -1.26
C LEU A 164 -14.48 -9.91 -2.47
N LEU A 165 -13.92 -9.92 -3.67
CA LEU A 165 -14.66 -10.04 -4.91
C LEU A 165 -15.35 -11.40 -4.97
N THR A 166 -16.63 -11.40 -5.34
CA THR A 166 -17.47 -12.59 -5.52
C THR A 166 -18.05 -12.71 -6.93
N ASP A 167 -17.51 -11.93 -7.87
CA ASP A 167 -17.93 -11.84 -9.28
C ASP A 167 -17.09 -12.74 -10.22
N GLY A 168 -16.43 -13.76 -9.68
CA GLY A 168 -15.54 -14.67 -10.43
C GLY A 168 -14.14 -14.12 -10.69
N ARG A 169 -13.82 -12.89 -10.26
CA ARG A 169 -12.46 -12.36 -10.30
C ARG A 169 -11.61 -12.87 -9.13
N ALA A 170 -10.30 -12.77 -9.28
CA ALA A 170 -9.36 -13.22 -8.25
C ALA A 170 -9.18 -12.16 -7.16
N ASN A 171 -9.12 -12.63 -5.92
CA ASN A 171 -8.59 -11.91 -4.76
C ASN A 171 -7.19 -12.42 -4.49
N ILE A 172 -6.17 -11.59 -4.73
CA ILE A 172 -4.76 -11.97 -4.76
C ILE A 172 -4.10 -11.55 -3.45
N PHE A 173 -3.33 -12.47 -2.90
CA PHE A 173 -2.57 -12.34 -1.67
C PHE A 173 -1.17 -12.89 -1.88
N TYR A 174 -0.18 -12.38 -1.18
CA TYR A 174 1.16 -12.99 -1.14
C TYR A 174 1.39 -13.60 0.24
N VAL A 175 1.73 -14.88 0.28
CA VAL A 175 1.89 -15.64 1.54
C VAL A 175 3.10 -16.56 1.42
N ARG A 176 3.88 -16.68 2.49
CA ARG A 176 4.95 -17.69 2.56
C ARG A 176 4.36 -19.06 2.84
N GLY A 177 4.67 -20.05 1.99
CA GLY A 177 4.29 -21.44 2.20
C GLY A 177 4.97 -22.08 3.42
N ALA A 178 4.76 -23.38 3.61
CA ALA A 178 5.37 -24.15 4.70
C ALA A 178 6.91 -24.13 4.66
N THR A 179 7.50 -24.00 3.47
CA THR A 179 8.96 -23.91 3.24
C THR A 179 9.52 -22.47 3.38
N GLY A 180 8.68 -21.48 3.71
CA GLY A 180 9.09 -20.07 3.76
C GLY A 180 9.16 -19.35 2.40
N THR A 181 8.91 -20.07 1.29
CA THR A 181 8.88 -19.49 -0.06
C THR A 181 7.62 -18.65 -0.26
N LEU A 182 7.77 -17.41 -0.71
CA LEU A 182 6.66 -16.52 -1.03
C LEU A 182 5.94 -17.01 -2.30
N ARG A 183 4.61 -17.15 -2.22
CA ARG A 183 3.74 -17.54 -3.34
C ARG A 183 2.60 -16.54 -3.47
N ALA A 184 2.07 -16.41 -4.68
CA ALA A 184 0.78 -15.77 -4.88
C ALA A 184 -0.30 -16.80 -4.56
N VAL A 185 -1.20 -16.43 -3.65
CA VAL A 185 -2.40 -17.19 -3.27
C VAL A 185 -3.59 -16.40 -3.75
N TYR A 186 -4.56 -17.07 -4.36
CA TYR A 186 -5.77 -16.41 -4.76
C TYR A 186 -7.03 -17.15 -4.35
N ALA A 187 -8.05 -16.36 -4.00
CA ALA A 187 -9.39 -16.81 -3.70
C ALA A 187 -10.36 -16.27 -4.77
N ARG A 188 -11.17 -17.14 -5.34
CA ARG A 188 -12.19 -16.79 -6.34
C ARG A 188 -13.52 -17.44 -5.96
N TRP A 189 -14.63 -16.72 -6.11
CA TRP A 189 -15.97 -17.29 -5.93
C TRP A 189 -16.48 -17.88 -7.24
N ASP A 190 -16.91 -19.15 -7.23
CA ASP A 190 -17.41 -19.86 -8.42
C ASP A 190 -18.91 -20.25 -8.31
N GLY A 191 -19.68 -19.52 -7.49
CA GLY A 191 -21.12 -19.75 -7.31
C GLY A 191 -21.45 -20.74 -6.19
N ASP A 192 -20.74 -21.87 -6.15
CA ASP A 192 -20.99 -22.94 -5.18
C ASP A 192 -20.03 -22.92 -3.98
N GLY A 193 -18.96 -22.14 -4.08
CA GLY A 193 -17.94 -22.03 -3.04
C GLY A 193 -16.74 -21.20 -3.49
N TRP A 194 -15.85 -20.97 -2.54
CA TRP A 194 -14.53 -20.41 -2.76
C TRP A 194 -13.61 -21.47 -3.37
N LEU A 195 -12.99 -21.09 -4.48
CA LEU A 195 -11.84 -21.75 -5.07
C LEU A 195 -10.57 -21.13 -4.49
N MET A 196 -9.70 -21.96 -3.92
CA MET A 196 -8.38 -21.56 -3.43
C MET A 196 -7.29 -22.17 -4.28
N SER A 197 -6.36 -21.38 -4.76
CA SER A 197 -5.21 -21.89 -5.52
C SER A 197 -3.99 -20.99 -5.32
N ALA A 198 -2.84 -21.46 -5.81
CA ALA A 198 -1.57 -20.78 -5.67
C ALA A 198 -0.69 -20.94 -6.91
N CYS A 199 0.12 -19.91 -7.19
CA CYS A 199 1.14 -19.93 -8.22
C CYS A 199 2.47 -19.36 -7.71
N SER A 200 3.54 -19.63 -8.46
CA SER A 200 4.83 -19.01 -8.17
C SER A 200 4.77 -17.53 -8.48
N VAL A 201 5.37 -16.68 -7.63
CA VAL A 201 5.51 -15.24 -7.92
C VAL A 201 6.45 -14.94 -9.09
N SER A 202 7.14 -15.96 -9.59
CA SER A 202 8.00 -15.92 -10.78
C SER A 202 7.30 -16.45 -12.04
N ASP A 203 6.03 -16.81 -11.95
CA ASP A 203 5.25 -17.24 -13.11
C ASP A 203 5.07 -16.05 -14.07
N PRO A 204 5.36 -16.19 -15.37
CA PRO A 204 5.14 -15.12 -16.34
C PRO A 204 3.65 -14.82 -16.59
N ASN A 205 2.74 -15.67 -16.10
CA ASN A 205 1.30 -15.46 -16.21
C ASN A 205 0.89 -14.13 -15.56
N ARG A 206 -0.02 -13.43 -16.25
CA ARG A 206 -0.48 -12.11 -15.83
C ARG A 206 -1.82 -12.24 -15.13
N TRP A 207 -1.99 -11.51 -14.04
CA TRP A 207 -3.30 -11.30 -13.44
C TRP A 207 -4.10 -10.35 -14.32
N ASN A 208 -5.40 -10.62 -14.47
CA ASN A 208 -6.30 -9.78 -15.25
C ASN A 208 -6.63 -8.48 -14.53
N ASP A 209 -6.91 -7.43 -15.30
CA ASP A 209 -7.46 -6.19 -14.78
C ASP A 209 -8.77 -6.43 -13.99
N GLY A 210 -9.05 -5.54 -13.05
CA GLY A 210 -10.19 -5.65 -12.14
C GLY A 210 -10.01 -6.64 -10.99
N ASN A 211 -9.00 -7.52 -11.02
CA ASN A 211 -8.66 -8.35 -9.86
C ASN A 211 -8.33 -7.48 -8.64
N ARG A 212 -8.57 -8.03 -7.44
CA ARG A 212 -8.33 -7.34 -6.17
C ARG A 212 -7.06 -7.83 -5.53
N VAL A 213 -6.19 -6.91 -5.14
CA VAL A 213 -4.90 -7.23 -4.52
C VAL A 213 -4.91 -6.78 -3.07
N PHE A 214 -4.48 -7.64 -2.17
CA PHE A 214 -4.39 -7.39 -0.73
C PHE A 214 -2.93 -7.32 -0.28
N SER A 215 -2.64 -6.38 0.62
CA SER A 215 -1.32 -6.26 1.24
C SER A 215 -1.45 -5.74 2.68
N ARG A 216 -0.41 -5.87 3.49
CA ARG A 216 -0.39 -5.25 4.83
C ARG A 216 -0.45 -3.74 4.71
N ASN A 217 -1.24 -3.14 5.58
CA ASN A 217 -1.21 -1.71 5.85
C ASN A 217 -0.29 -1.50 7.05
N SER A 218 1.01 -1.37 6.80
CA SER A 218 2.00 -1.13 7.87
C SER A 218 1.95 0.34 8.29
N CYS A 219 0.81 0.80 8.80
CA CYS A 219 0.85 1.84 9.82
C CYS A 219 1.41 1.15 11.06
N VAL A 220 2.73 1.23 11.24
CA VAL A 220 3.36 0.92 12.52
C VAL A 220 2.69 1.83 13.53
N SER A 221 1.75 1.31 14.32
CA SER A 221 1.50 1.90 15.62
C SER A 221 2.85 1.80 16.34
N PRO A 222 3.49 2.93 16.75
CA PRO A 222 4.51 2.80 17.77
C PRO A 222 3.80 2.10 18.93
N ALA A 223 4.44 1.08 19.50
CA ALA A 223 4.04 0.55 20.80
C ALA A 223 3.67 1.72 21.72
N PRO A 224 2.69 1.56 22.64
CA PRO A 224 2.36 2.63 23.56
C PRO A 224 3.66 3.05 24.23
N LEU A 225 4.13 4.25 23.92
CA LEU A 225 5.13 4.90 24.75
C LEU A 225 4.44 5.00 26.09
N LEU A 226 4.77 4.05 26.96
CA LEU A 226 4.64 4.22 28.40
C LEU A 226 5.29 5.57 28.66
N TRP A 227 4.43 6.55 28.88
CA TRP A 227 4.82 7.85 29.39
C TRP A 227 5.25 7.64 30.84
N SER A 228 6.40 6.99 31.05
CA SER A 228 7.16 7.15 32.28
C SER A 228 7.93 8.45 32.13
N GLY A 229 7.24 9.54 32.45
CA GLY A 229 7.84 10.86 32.53
C GLY A 229 8.90 10.84 33.62
N SER A 230 10.17 10.94 33.23
CA SER A 230 11.20 11.61 34.01
C SER A 230 12.38 11.89 33.08
N PHE A 231 12.39 13.07 32.46
CA PHE A 231 13.61 13.68 31.97
C PHE A 231 14.15 14.55 33.09
N VAL A 232 15.20 14.07 33.77
CA VAL A 232 16.07 14.92 34.58
C VAL A 232 16.90 15.74 33.59
N LEU A 233 16.66 17.06 33.55
CA LEU A 233 17.53 18.01 32.87
C LEU A 233 18.69 18.29 33.82
N GLU A 234 19.83 17.62 33.64
CA GLU A 234 21.06 18.08 34.29
C GLU A 234 21.56 19.37 33.61
N SER A 235 21.74 20.34 34.47
CA SER A 235 22.13 21.72 34.24
C SER A 235 23.52 21.85 33.64
N LEU A 236 23.63 22.60 32.54
CA LEU A 236 24.84 23.32 32.21
C LEU A 236 24.45 24.69 31.67
N TYR A 237 24.33 25.70 32.56
CA TYR A 237 24.86 27.06 32.35
C TYR A 237 24.84 27.82 33.70
N PRO A 238 25.91 28.55 34.07
CA PRO A 238 25.90 29.42 35.24
C PRO A 238 25.13 30.71 34.95
N ALA A 239 24.46 31.19 35.99
CA ALA A 239 23.61 32.37 36.00
C ALA A 239 24.37 33.66 35.66
N ALA A 240 23.79 34.50 34.81
CA ALA A 240 23.58 35.93 35.07
C ALA A 240 22.76 36.59 33.95
N GLU A 241 21.66 37.21 34.37
CA GLU A 241 21.06 38.46 33.87
C GLU A 241 20.21 38.47 32.56
N HIS A 242 18.89 38.56 32.79
CA HIS A 242 17.88 39.18 31.92
C HIS A 242 18.12 40.70 31.81
N PRO A 243 17.72 41.40 30.71
CA PRO A 243 16.30 41.59 30.35
C PRO A 243 15.98 41.56 28.83
N ALA A 244 14.86 40.96 28.42
CA ALA A 244 13.58 41.57 28.06
C ALA A 244 13.44 41.96 26.56
N ASN A 245 12.32 41.51 25.97
CA ASN A 245 11.76 41.79 24.64
C ASN A 245 12.48 41.22 23.41
N PHE A 246 11.90 40.14 22.87
CA PHE A 246 11.66 40.03 21.43
C PHE A 246 10.36 39.23 21.20
N GLY A 247 9.25 39.95 21.14
CA GLY A 247 8.03 39.45 20.50
C GLY A 247 8.18 39.55 18.99
N GLN A 248 7.50 38.63 18.29
CA GLN A 248 7.32 38.49 16.83
C GLN A 248 8.26 37.48 16.14
N LEU A 249 7.65 36.70 15.23
CA LEU A 249 8.12 35.52 14.48
C LEU A 249 7.85 34.21 15.25
N PHE A 250 6.79 33.43 15.04
CA PHE A 250 5.93 33.22 13.87
C PHE A 250 4.51 32.86 14.30
N GLY A 251 3.53 33.43 13.59
CA GLY A 251 2.13 33.02 13.66
C GLY A 251 1.78 31.95 12.63
N LYS A 252 0.81 31.11 13.02
CA LYS A 252 -0.19 30.39 12.22
C LYS A 252 0.30 29.46 11.09
N CYS A 253 0.34 28.16 11.40
CA CYS A 253 -0.22 27.14 10.53
C CYS A 253 -1.09 26.20 11.37
N ASP A 254 -2.39 26.24 11.09
CA ASP A 254 -3.41 25.35 11.64
C ASP A 254 -3.20 23.92 11.10
N ILE A 255 -3.06 22.93 11.99
CA ILE A 255 -3.30 21.53 11.66
C ILE A 255 -4.52 21.09 12.48
N LEU A 256 -5.68 21.13 11.83
CA LEU A 256 -6.93 20.54 12.29
C LEU A 256 -6.83 19.00 12.17
N ALA A 257 -6.56 18.32 13.28
CA ALA A 257 -6.87 16.91 13.43
C ALA A 257 -8.24 16.78 14.10
N VAL A 258 -9.29 16.62 13.31
CA VAL A 258 -10.62 16.24 13.80
C VAL A 258 -10.62 14.74 14.02
N ILE A 259 -10.46 14.31 15.28
CA ILE A 259 -10.80 12.94 15.69
C ILE A 259 -12.25 12.98 16.21
N TYR A 260 -13.18 12.50 15.39
CA TYR A 260 -14.56 12.28 15.80
C TYR A 260 -14.64 10.93 16.51
N CYS A 261 -14.85 10.94 17.82
CA CYS A 261 -15.15 9.74 18.61
C CYS A 261 -16.60 9.87 19.10
N PRO A 262 -17.56 9.06 18.60
CA PRO A 262 -18.91 9.09 19.15
C PRO A 262 -18.90 8.43 20.53
N GLN A 263 -19.10 9.25 21.57
CA GLN A 263 -19.46 8.79 22.90
C GLN A 263 -20.90 8.25 22.86
N PHE A 264 -21.08 6.96 23.18
CA PHE A 264 -22.38 6.46 23.62
C PHE A 264 -22.50 6.73 25.13
N PRO A 265 -23.64 7.28 25.61
CA PRO A 265 -23.88 7.46 27.02
C PRO A 265 -24.31 6.14 27.65
N GLY A 266 -23.63 5.75 28.72
CA GLY A 266 -24.11 4.70 29.62
C GLY A 266 -24.17 5.27 31.02
N ASP A 267 -25.39 5.56 31.47
CA ASP A 267 -25.78 5.60 32.89
C ASP A 267 -27.28 5.25 32.96
N LEU A 268 -27.56 4.03 33.43
CA LEU A 268 -28.54 3.65 34.47
C LEU A 268 -28.58 2.11 34.60
#